data_AF-A0A554KQG8-F1
#
_entry.id   AF-A0A554KQG8-F1
#
_cell.length_a   1.000
_cell.length_b   1.000
_cell.length_c   1.000
_cell.angle_alpha   90.00
_cell.angle_beta   90.00
_cell.angle_gamma   90.00
#
_symmetry.space_group_name_H-M   'P 1'
#
loop_
_entity.id
_entity.type
_entity.pdbx_description
1 polymer ?
#
loop_
_entity_poly.entity_id
_entity_poly.type
_entity_poly.pdbx_seq_one_letter_code
_entity_poly.pdbx_strand_id
1 'polypeptide(L)' 'MTQKAFLVGTHRFSFQAGKPAEIVGVTFVTPEGLETRPCYQIRFDDGRNDLVPLSESHHFEIISEQDVATGKIPAVTH' A
#
# COMPACT_ATOMS: atom_id res chain seq x y z
N MET A 1 -8.29 10.67 -18.38
CA MET A 1 -7.62 9.36 -18.25
C MET A 1 -7.46 9.08 -16.77
N THR A 2 -7.71 7.84 -16.35
CA THR A 2 -7.47 7.40 -14.96
C THR A 2 -6.06 6.79 -14.91
N GLN A 3 -5.28 7.13 -13.89
CA GLN A 3 -3.95 6.55 -13.66
C GLN A 3 -3.99 5.62 -12.45
N LYS A 4 -3.09 4.63 -12.44
CA LYS A 4 -2.91 3.76 -11.27
C LYS A 4 -2.20 4.50 -10.15
N ALA A 5 -2.59 4.18 -8.92
CA ALA A 5 -1.90 4.58 -7.70
C ALA A 5 -1.27 3.36 -7.05
N PHE A 6 -0.08 3.53 -6.50
CA PHE A 6 0.65 2.46 -5.83
C PHE A 6 0.93 2.84 -4.38
N LEU A 7 0.83 1.87 -3.48
CA LEU A 7 1.23 2.00 -2.08
C LEU A 7 2.61 1.35 -1.92
N VAL A 8 3.54 2.07 -1.30
CA VAL A 8 4.87 1.58 -0.94
C VAL A 8 5.02 1.63 0.57
N GLY A 9 5.21 0.49 1.21
CA GLY A 9 5.54 0.44 2.64
C GLY A 9 6.93 1.01 2.90
N THR A 10 7.01 2.06 3.72
CA THR A 10 8.27 2.74 4.10
C THR A 10 8.82 2.26 5.43
N HIS A 11 8.03 1.49 6.19
CA HIS A 11 8.46 0.83 7.43
C HIS A 11 8.95 -0.60 7.16
N ARG A 12 10.04 -1.05 7.80
CA ARG A 12 10.66 -2.39 7.58
C ARG A 12 9.76 -3.58 7.95
N PHE A 13 8.73 -3.32 8.75
CA PHE A 13 7.75 -4.33 9.15
C PHE A 13 6.54 -4.39 8.22
N SER A 14 6.46 -3.49 7.22
CA SER A 14 5.46 -3.62 6.16
C SER A 14 5.73 -4.90 5.36
N PHE A 15 4.65 -5.60 5.01
CA PHE A 15 4.75 -6.74 4.12
C PHE A 15 5.32 -6.28 2.76
N GLN A 16 6.41 -6.91 2.33
CA GLN A 16 7.18 -6.52 1.13
C GLN A 16 7.54 -5.01 1.09
N ALA A 17 8.03 -4.45 2.20
CA ALA A 17 8.50 -3.07 2.30
C ALA A 17 9.41 -2.66 1.12
N GLY A 18 9.22 -1.43 0.63
CA GLY A 18 9.93 -0.89 -0.53
C GLY A 18 9.46 -1.41 -1.89
N LYS A 19 8.53 -2.37 -1.94
CA LYS A 19 7.92 -2.79 -3.21
C LYS A 19 6.60 -2.06 -3.48
N PRO A 20 6.42 -1.47 -4.66
CA PRO A 20 5.13 -0.91 -5.06
C PRO A 20 4.03 -1.97 -5.19
N ALA A 21 2.88 -1.71 -4.59
CA ALA A 21 1.67 -2.51 -4.76
C ALA A 21 0.54 -1.64 -5.34
N GLU A 22 -0.13 -2.11 -6.39
CA GLU A 22 -1.25 -1.40 -7.02
C GLU A 22 -2.41 -1.29 -6.02
N ILE A 23 -2.91 -0.08 -5.77
CA ILE A 23 -4.14 0.13 -5.01
C ILE A 23 -5.31 -0.22 -5.92
N VAL A 24 -5.97 -1.34 -5.65
CA VAL A 24 -7.11 -1.83 -6.45
C VAL A 24 -8.46 -1.36 -5.92
N GLY A 25 -8.50 -0.84 -4.69
CA GLY A 25 -9.71 -0.28 -4.09
C GLY A 25 -9.56 0.07 -2.61
N VAL A 26 -10.68 0.44 -2.00
CA VAL A 26 -10.81 0.71 -0.57
C VAL A 26 -11.98 -0.11 -0.05
N THR A 27 -11.79 -0.79 1.09
CA THR A 27 -12.82 -1.61 1.73
C THR A 27 -12.83 -1.40 3.24
N PHE A 28 -13.98 -1.61 3.87
CA PHE A 28 -14.07 -1.66 5.34
C PHE A 28 -13.85 -3.09 5.82
N VAL A 29 -12.97 -3.26 6.80
CA VAL A 29 -12.62 -4.56 7.38
C VAL A 29 -12.86 -4.50 8.87
N THR A 30 -13.44 -5.55 9.43
CA THR A 30 -13.64 -5.73 10.87
C THR A 30 -12.83 -6.95 11.33
N PRO A 31 -11.57 -6.77 11.75
CA PRO A 31 -10.78 -7.87 12.30
C PRO A 31 -11.41 -8.38 13.60
N GLU A 32 -11.16 -9.65 13.93
CA GLU A 32 -11.65 -10.24 15.16
C GLU A 32 -11.15 -9.46 16.39
N GLY A 33 -12.09 -9.04 17.25
CA GLY A 33 -11.79 -8.28 18.47
C GLY A 33 -11.40 -6.82 18.26
N LEU A 34 -11.47 -6.28 17.04
CA LEU A 34 -11.14 -4.90 16.73
C LEU A 34 -12.30 -4.15 16.07
N GLU A 35 -12.21 -2.82 16.07
CA GLU A 35 -13.18 -1.97 15.38
C GLU A 35 -13.07 -2.07 13.86
N THR A 36 -14.20 -1.84 13.20
CA THR A 36 -14.27 -1.71 11.74
C THR A 36 -13.43 -0.52 11.27
N ARG A 37 -12.55 -0.74 10.29
CA ARG A 37 -11.66 0.30 9.77
C ARG A 37 -11.52 0.25 8.25
N PRO A 38 -11.33 1.39 7.58
CA PRO A 38 -11.05 1.42 6.16
C PRO A 38 -9.63 0.92 5.88
N CYS A 39 -9.48 0.08 4.88
CA CYS A 39 -8.21 -0.45 4.40
C CYS A 39 -8.08 -0.23 2.88
N TYR A 40 -6.87 0.05 2.42
CA TYR A 40 -6.51 -0.13 1.02
C TYR A 40 -6.46 -1.62 0.71
N GLN A 41 -7.10 -2.03 -0.37
CA GLN A 41 -6.84 -3.32 -0.97
C GLN A 41 -5.72 -3.13 -2.00
N ILE A 42 -4.60 -3.81 -1.80
CA ILE A 42 -3.42 -3.68 -2.65
C ILE A 42 -3.03 -5.02 -3.28
N ARG A 43 -2.41 -4.96 -4.46
CA ARG A 43 -1.91 -6.13 -5.20
C ARG A 43 -0.46 -5.92 -5.63
N PHE A 44 0.41 -6.86 -5.26
CA PHE A 44 1.81 -6.88 -5.65
C PHE A 44 2.01 -7.49 -7.05
N ASP A 45 3.19 -7.29 -7.62
CA ASP A 45 3.58 -7.82 -8.94
C ASP A 45 3.62 -9.36 -8.98
N ASP A 46 3.91 -9.99 -7.84
CA ASP A 46 3.86 -11.44 -7.64
C ASP A 46 2.43 -12.01 -7.54
N GLY A 47 1.41 -11.15 -7.64
CA GLY A 47 0.00 -11.51 -7.61
C GLY A 47 -0.59 -11.67 -6.21
N ARG A 48 0.19 -11.49 -5.14
CA ARG A 48 -0.33 -11.49 -3.76
C ARG A 48 -1.10 -10.21 -3.46
N ASN A 49 -2.07 -10.33 -2.56
CA ASN A 49 -2.89 -9.21 -2.11
C ASN A 49 -2.69 -8.96 -0.61
N ASP A 50 -2.92 -7.71 -0.20
CA ASP A 50 -2.90 -7.33 1.22
C ASP A 50 -3.94 -6.24 1.50
N LEU A 51 -4.24 -6.04 2.79
CA LEU A 51 -5.15 -5.03 3.31
C LEU A 51 -4.39 -4.10 4.28
N VAL A 52 -4.17 -2.86 3.85
CA VAL A 52 -3.41 -1.88 4.64
C VAL A 52 -4.36 -0.86 5.27
N PRO A 53 -4.46 -0.77 6.60
CA PRO A 53 -5.32 0.21 7.26
C PRO A 53 -4.94 1.64 6.90
N LEU A 54 -5.92 2.49 6.58
CA LEU A 54 -5.66 3.91 6.28
C LEU A 54 -5.10 4.67 7.49
N SER A 55 -5.38 4.19 8.71
CA SER A 55 -4.84 4.73 9.96
C SER A 55 -3.32 4.59 10.09
N GLU A 56 -2.70 3.70 9.30
CA GLU A 56 -1.25 3.48 9.29
C GLU A 56 -0.53 4.30 8.20
N SER A 57 -1.10 5.44 7.81
CA SER A 57 -0.54 6.32 6.75
C SER A 57 0.87 6.85 7.02
N HIS A 58 1.40 6.68 8.23
CA HIS A 58 2.78 6.98 8.59
C HIS A 58 3.76 5.84 8.24
N HIS A 59 3.28 4.66 7.83
CA HIS A 59 4.08 3.50 7.45
C HIS A 59 4.17 3.28 5.93
N PHE A 60 3.52 4.13 5.13
CA PHE A 60 3.52 3.99 3.68
C PHE A 60 3.43 5.34 2.98
N GLU A 61 3.82 5.34 1.71
CA GLU A 61 3.62 6.44 0.78
C GLU A 61 2.83 5.98 -0.43
N ILE A 62 2.03 6.88 -1.00
CA ILE A 62 1.30 6.64 -2.25
C ILE A 62 2.04 7.35 -3.38
N ILE A 63 2.40 6.59 -4.41
CA ILE A 63 3.13 7.09 -5.58
C ILE A 63 2.36 6.83 -6.88
N SER A 64 2.71 7.56 -7.93
CA SER A 64 2.07 7.43 -9.23
C SER A 64 2.64 6.27 -10.05
N GLU A 65 1.91 5.86 -11.09
CA GLU A 65 2.43 4.95 -12.11
C GLU A 65 3.73 5.45 -12.76
N GLN A 66 3.88 6.76 -12.94
CA GLN A 66 5.10 7.35 -13.48
C GLN A 66 6.30 7.21 -12.52
N ASP A 67 6.08 7.34 -11.21
CA ASP A 67 7.13 7.18 -10.22
C ASP A 67 7.64 5.72 -10.21
N VAL A 68 6.72 4.75 -10.33
CA VAL A 68 7.09 3.35 -10.51
C VAL A 68 7.90 3.14 -11.79
N ALA A 69 7.43 3.67 -12.92
CA ALA A 69 8.10 3.53 -14.21
C ALA A 69 9.50 4.18 -14.24
N THR A 70 9.71 5.25 -13.47
CA THR A 70 10.98 5.97 -13.39
C THR A 70 11.86 5.55 -12.22
N GLY A 71 11.42 4.57 -11.42
CA GLY A 71 12.17 4.06 -10.26
C GLY A 71 12.24 5.03 -9.08
N LYS A 72 11.37 6.04 -9.01
CA LYS A 72 11.27 6.99 -7.89
C LYS A 72 10.50 6.37 -6.73
N ILE A 73 11.06 5.31 -6.16
CA ILE A 73 10.46 4.57 -5.07
C ILE A 73 10.97 5.12 -3.72
N PRO A 74 10.07 5.42 -2.76
CA PRO A 74 10.45 5.83 -1.41
C PRO A 74 11.40 4.83 -0.75
N ALA A 75 12.38 5.34 0.00
CA ALA A 75 13.29 4.51 0.77
C ALA A 75 12.57 3.90 1.99
N VAL A 76 13.02 2.72 2.42
CA VAL A 76 12.59 2.13 3.69
C VAL A 76 13.42 2.79 4.81
N THR A 77 12.76 3.40 5.79
CA THR A 77 13.41 4.31 6.75
C THR A 77 13.55 3.75 8.16
N HIS A 78 12.67 2.86 8.62
CA HIS A 78 12.57 2.44 10.04
C HIS A 78 12.45 0.93 10.20
#